data_AF-A0A496QSS0-F1
#
_entry.id   AF-A0A496QSS0-F1
#
_cell.length_a   1.000
_cell.length_b   1.000
_cell.length_c   1.000
_cell.angle_alpha   90.00
_cell.angle_beta   90.00
_cell.angle_gamma   90.00
#
_symmetry.space_group_name_H-M   'P 1'
#
loop_
_entity.id
_entity.type
_entity.pdbx_description
1 polymer ?
#
loop_
_entity_poly.entity_id
_entity_poly.type
_entity_poly.pdbx_seq_one_letter_code
_entity_poly.pdbx_strand_id
1 'polypeptide(L)' 'MYVVVITDLKGNIELANKAFERTTGYNRKEALGKNTNMLKSGFQPPEVYSNLWRTID' A
#
# COMPACT_ATOMS: atom_id res chain seq x y z
N MET A 1 13.47 -7.66 -9.37
CA MET A 1 12.04 -8.04 -9.35
C MET A 1 11.29 -6.93 -8.62
N TYR A 2 10.33 -6.28 -9.28
CA TYR A 2 9.61 -5.12 -8.73
C TYR A 2 8.30 -5.55 -8.06
N VAL A 3 7.92 -4.82 -7.02
CA VAL A 3 6.60 -4.96 -6.38
C VAL A 3 5.55 -4.36 -7.30
N VAL A 4 4.48 -5.12 -7.55
CA VAL A 4 3.32 -4.66 -8.33
C VAL A 4 2.08 -4.94 -7.50
N VAL A 5 1.28 -3.89 -7.31
CA VAL A 5 -0.01 -3.93 -6.62
C VAL A 5 -1.02 -3.18 -7.48
N ILE A 6 -2.21 -3.75 -7.68
CA ILE A 6 -3.33 -3.11 -8.35
C ILE A 6 -4.43 -2.90 -7.30
N THR A 7 -5.05 -1.72 -7.31
CA THR A 7 -6.11 -1.36 -6.38
C THR A 7 -7.32 -0.79 -7.10
N ASP A 8 -8.48 -0.89 -6.44
CA ASP A 8 -9.64 -0.09 -6.78
C ASP A 8 -9.40 1.42 -6.50
N LEU A 9 -10.37 2.27 -6.85
CA LEU A 9 -10.31 3.71 -6.62
C LEU A 9 -10.30 4.12 -5.13
N LYS A 10 -10.65 3.20 -4.23
CA LYS A 10 -10.61 3.41 -2.78
C LYS A 10 -9.28 2.94 -2.18
N GLY A 11 -8.38 2.38 -2.98
CA GLY A 11 -7.09 1.85 -2.54
C GLY A 11 -7.15 0.44 -1.95
N ASN A 12 -8.24 -0.32 -2.19
CA ASN A 12 -8.33 -1.72 -1.80
C ASN A 12 -7.60 -2.60 -2.82
N ILE A 13 -6.79 -3.54 -2.34
CA ILE A 13 -5.92 -4.36 -3.17
C ILE A 13 -6.74 -5.42 -3.93
N GLU A 14 -6.68 -5.38 -5.25
CA GLU A 14 -7.28 -6.37 -6.16
C GLU A 14 -6.24 -7.39 -6.66
N LEU A 15 -4.96 -7.00 -6.72
CA LEU A 15 -3.87 -7.88 -7.10
C LEU A 15 -2.58 -7.49 -6.36
N ALA A 16 -1.84 -8.49 -5.88
CA ALA A 16 -0.48 -8.36 -5.39
C ALA A 16 0.40 -9.49 -5.95
N ASN A 17 1.55 -9.15 -6.53
CA ASN A 17 2.46 -10.12 -7.15
C ASN A 17 3.35 -10.85 -6.12
N LYS A 18 4.12 -11.86 -6.54
CA LYS A 18 5.05 -12.58 -5.65
C LYS A 18 6.14 -11.69 -5.04
N ALA A 19 6.51 -10.60 -5.70
CA ALA A 19 7.50 -9.67 -5.17
C ALA A 19 6.96 -8.87 -3.98
N PHE A 20 5.65 -8.56 -3.97
CA PHE A 20 4.96 -8.00 -2.81
C PHE A 20 5.16 -8.89 -1.58
N GLU A 21 4.84 -10.19 -1.69
CA GLU A 21 4.95 -11.14 -0.57
C GLU A 21 6.37 -11.18 0.00
N ARG A 22 7.38 -11.21 -0.88
CA ARG A 22 8.79 -11.23 -0.48
C ARG A 22 9.27 -9.94 0.18
N THR A 23 8.69 -8.79 -0.19
CA THR A 23 9.17 -7.48 0.26
C THR A 23 8.45 -7.03 1.53
N THR A 24 7.14 -7.24 1.60
CA THR A 24 6.31 -6.77 2.72
C THR A 24 6.17 -7.82 3.83
N GLY A 25 6.37 -9.10 3.51
CA GLY A 25 6.14 -10.22 4.42
C GLY A 25 4.68 -10.65 4.54
N TYR A 26 3.74 -9.92 3.94
CA TYR A 26 2.32 -10.30 3.91
C TYR A 26 2.06 -11.36 2.83
N ASN A 27 1.18 -12.32 3.13
CA ASN A 27 0.67 -13.19 2.08
C ASN A 27 -0.27 -12.40 1.16
N ARG A 28 -0.23 -12.64 -0.15
CA ARG A 28 -1.16 -11.93 -1.06
C ARG A 28 -2.62 -12.19 -0.69
N LYS A 29 -2.96 -13.39 -0.22
CA LYS A 29 -4.33 -13.76 0.17
C LYS A 29 -4.82 -12.95 1.36
N GLU A 30 -3.92 -12.57 2.27
CA GLU A 30 -4.22 -11.71 3.41
C GLU A 30 -4.38 -10.25 2.96
N ALA A 31 -3.65 -9.85 1.93
CA ALA A 31 -3.68 -8.49 1.38
C ALA A 31 -4.88 -8.23 0.46
N LEU A 32 -5.41 -9.25 -0.24
CA LEU A 32 -6.55 -9.08 -1.14
C LEU A 32 -7.78 -8.52 -0.40
N GLY A 33 -8.38 -7.48 -0.97
CA GLY A 33 -9.52 -6.75 -0.40
C GLY A 33 -9.17 -5.83 0.77
N LYS A 34 -7.92 -5.81 1.25
CA LYS A 34 -7.47 -4.85 2.26
C LYS A 34 -7.03 -3.55 1.61
N ASN A 35 -7.18 -2.47 2.36
CA ASN A 35 -6.69 -1.18 1.92
C ASN A 35 -5.16 -1.12 2.02
N THR A 36 -4.49 -0.50 1.04
CA THR A 36 -3.03 -0.33 1.01
C THR A 36 -2.47 0.39 2.24
N ASN A 37 -3.31 1.12 2.99
CA ASN A 37 -2.97 1.65 4.32
C ASN A 37 -2.43 0.58 5.29
N MET A 38 -2.72 -0.71 5.09
CA MET A 38 -2.14 -1.80 5.90
C MET A 38 -0.61 -1.87 5.83
N LEU A 39 0.00 -1.28 4.81
CA LEU A 39 1.46 -1.24 4.63
C LEU A 39 2.12 -0.10 5.41
N LYS A 40 1.33 0.77 6.06
CA LYS A 40 1.86 1.86 6.87
C LYS A 40 2.57 1.27 8.10
N SER A 41 3.82 1.68 8.29
CA SER A 41 4.62 1.31 9.47
C SER A 41 4.15 2.01 10.75
N GLY A 42 3.31 3.05 10.64
CA GLY A 42 2.86 3.86 11.77
C GLY A 42 3.87 4.89 12.27
N PHE A 43 5.11 4.88 11.75
CA PHE A 43 6.14 5.84 12.14
C PHE A 43 5.97 7.24 11.53
N GLN A 44 5.15 7.36 10.49
CA GLN A 44 4.88 8.61 9.81
C GLN A 44 3.60 9.24 10.36
N PRO A 45 3.70 10.44 10.95
CA PRO A 45 2.53 11.20 11.37
C PRO A 45 1.60 11.52 10.19
N PRO A 46 0.28 11.64 10.42
CA PRO A 46 -0.68 12.00 9.38
C PRO A 46 -0.33 13.31 8.65
N GLU A 47 0.30 14.27 9.34
CA GLU A 47 0.69 15.56 8.76
C GLU A 47 1.72 15.38 7.64
N VAL A 48 2.56 14.34 7.68
CA VAL A 48 3.55 14.07 6.62
C VAL A 48 2.86 13.82 5.28
N TYR A 49 1.80 13.00 5.28
CA TYR A 49 1.04 12.71 4.07
C TYR A 49 0.22 13.92 3.61
N SER A 50 -0.39 14.65 4.54
CA SER A 50 -1.13 15.88 4.21
C SER A 50 -0.22 16.93 3.56
N ASN A 51 0.98 17.14 4.12
CA ASN A 51 1.96 18.07 3.58
C ASN A 51 2.47 17.62 2.20
N LEU A 52 2.72 16.32 2.01
CA LEU A 52 3.16 15.79 0.71
C LEU A 52 2.14 16.09 -0.40
N TRP A 53 0.86 15.76 -0.18
CA TRP A 53 -0.17 15.99 -1.21
C TRP A 53 -0.38 17.47 -1.51
N ARG A 54 -0.28 18.34 -0.49
CA ARG A 54 -0.36 19.80 -0.66
C ARG A 54 0.76 20.38 -1.55
N THR A 55 1.84 19.64 -1.81
CA THR A 55 2.92 20.10 -2.71
C THR A 55 2.71 19.71 -4.17
N ILE A 56 1.73 18.85 -4.47
CA ILE A 56 1.45 18.35 -5.82
C ILE A 56 0.14 18.94 -6.37
N ASP A 57 -0.79 19.34 -5.49
CA ASP A 57 -1.95 20.19 -5.84
C ASP A 57 -1.54 21.59 -6.30
#